data_AF-A0A9W4AYA8-F1
#
_entry.id   AF-A0A9W4AYA8-F1
#
_cell.length_a   1.000
_cell.length_b   1.000
_cell.length_c   1.000
_cell.angle_alpha   90.00
_cell.angle_beta   90.00
_cell.angle_gamma   90.00
#
_symmetry.space_group_name_H-M   'P 1'
#
loop_
_entity.id
_entity.type
_entity.pdbx_description
1 polymer ?
#
loop_
_entity_poly.entity_id
_entity_poly.type
_entity_poly.pdbx_seq_one_letter_code
_entity_poly.pdbx_strand_id
1 'polypeptide(L)'
;MDSAATLLSTGGVEAVTIDAVTKASKVARTTLYRHFKSSSHLLAATFERLLPQVTAPPPTSGSLRKQLIELLSRQATLFDDAPLHVTTLAWLALGPTGTNSDTDDRHASGALRTRVIDQYRQPFDALLQSAQARAELDDFDVELALCQLVGPLAFARMTGLRNMTHDDCTQIVDDFLAAHRTRGSDPATGSKPATTRPKTAPSRKVASSPAT
;
A
#
# COMPACT_ATOMS: atom_id res chain seq x y z
N MET A 1 5.59 6.28 27.19
CA MET A 1 4.73 5.92 26.04
C MET A 1 3.46 6.76 26.06
N ASP A 2 2.68 6.75 27.15
CA ASP A 2 1.44 7.57 27.27
C ASP A 2 1.69 9.06 27.02
N SER A 3 2.76 9.64 27.57
CA SER A 3 3.11 11.05 27.34
C SER A 3 3.43 11.38 25.88
N ALA A 4 4.06 10.46 25.14
CA ALA A 4 4.37 10.66 23.73
C ALA A 4 3.12 10.58 22.87
N ALA A 5 2.20 9.66 23.20
CA ALA A 5 0.89 9.56 22.55
C ALA A 5 0.05 10.82 22.76
N THR A 6 0.02 11.37 23.98
CA THR A 6 -0.66 12.65 24.24
C THR A 6 -0.06 13.81 23.46
N LEU A 7 1.28 13.90 23.40
CA LEU A 7 1.97 14.95 22.63
C LEU A 7 1.65 14.85 21.13
N LEU A 8 1.61 13.63 20.60
CA LEU A 8 1.22 13.39 19.22
C LEU A 8 -0.22 13.84 18.97
N SER A 9 -1.17 13.41 19.81
CA SER A 9 -2.60 13.75 19.70
C SER A 9 -2.89 15.25 19.81
N THR A 10 -2.08 16.01 20.55
CA THR A 10 -2.32 17.43 20.85
C THR A 10 -1.50 18.40 20.00
N GLY A 11 -0.31 17.99 19.53
CA GLY A 11 0.65 18.90 18.89
C GLY A 11 1.26 18.39 17.59
N GLY A 12 0.86 17.22 17.08
CA GLY A 12 1.40 16.71 15.83
C GLY A 12 2.76 16.01 15.97
N VAL A 13 3.31 15.60 14.82
CA VAL A 13 4.60 14.88 14.73
C VAL A 13 5.74 15.72 15.30
N GLU A 14 5.74 17.03 15.04
CA GLU A 14 6.75 17.98 15.50
C GLU A 14 6.75 18.15 17.03
N ALA A 15 5.63 17.91 17.70
CA ALA A 15 5.53 18.01 19.16
C ALA A 15 6.14 16.82 19.90
N VAL A 16 6.39 15.69 19.22
CA VAL A 16 6.95 14.48 19.82
C VAL A 16 8.47 14.51 19.70
N THR A 17 9.10 15.36 20.50
CA THR A 17 10.55 15.43 20.65
C THR A 17 11.01 14.66 21.90
N ILE A 18 12.27 14.24 21.92
CA ILE A 18 12.90 13.64 23.12
C ILE A 18 12.69 14.56 24.33
N ASP A 19 12.83 15.87 24.16
CA ASP A 19 12.73 16.83 25.26
C ASP A 19 11.31 17.01 25.77
N ALA A 20 10.34 17.11 24.85
CA ALA A 20 8.93 17.15 25.20
C ALA A 20 8.51 15.87 25.93
N VAL A 21 8.96 14.69 25.47
CA VAL A 21 8.63 13.41 26.10
C VAL A 21 9.33 13.25 27.45
N THR A 22 10.60 13.67 27.58
CA THR A 22 11.34 13.67 28.86
C THR A 22 10.60 14.52 29.90
N LYS A 23 10.19 15.73 29.50
CA LYS A 23 9.44 16.67 30.35
C LYS A 23 8.07 16.13 30.74
N ALA A 24 7.33 15.54 29.79
CA ALA A 24 5.97 15.06 30.02
C ALA A 24 5.92 13.70 30.75
N SER A 25 6.95 12.86 30.62
CA SER A 25 7.02 11.53 31.26
C SER A 25 7.78 11.54 32.59
N LYS A 26 8.51 12.61 32.91
CA LYS A 26 9.44 12.70 34.05
C LYS A 26 10.52 11.61 34.05
N VAL A 27 10.80 11.02 32.89
CA VAL A 27 11.86 10.02 32.69
C VAL A 27 13.13 10.74 32.29
N ALA A 28 14.29 10.33 32.81
CA ALA A 28 15.58 10.91 32.43
C ALA A 28 15.90 10.68 30.94
N ARG A 29 16.58 11.64 30.32
CA ARG A 29 16.97 11.60 28.90
C ARG A 29 17.82 10.37 28.56
N THR A 30 18.71 9.96 29.47
CA THR A 30 19.55 8.76 29.34
C THR A 30 18.73 7.47 29.29
N THR A 31 17.65 7.39 30.07
CA THR A 31 16.70 6.27 30.05
C THR A 31 15.96 6.21 28.72
N LEU A 32 15.54 7.35 28.16
CA LEU A 32 14.92 7.42 26.83
C LEU A 32 15.87 6.94 25.73
N TYR A 33 17.12 7.40 25.71
CA TYR A 33 18.12 6.95 24.71
C TYR A 33 18.48 5.47 24.81
N ARG A 34 18.35 4.85 25.99
CA ARG A 34 18.55 3.41 26.17
C ARG A 34 17.51 2.57 25.40
N HIS A 35 16.30 3.11 25.21
CA HIS A 35 15.20 2.44 24.53
C HIS A 35 14.96 2.97 23.11
N PHE A 36 15.27 4.25 22.85
CA PHE A 36 15.01 4.91 21.59
C PHE A 36 16.28 5.63 21.11
N LYS A 37 16.92 5.06 20.08
CA LYS A 37 18.16 5.58 19.50
C LYS A 37 17.99 6.95 18.81
N SER A 38 16.76 7.39 18.56
CA SER A 38 16.42 8.70 17.97
C SER A 38 14.99 9.12 18.32
N SER A 39 14.65 10.39 18.13
CA SER A 39 13.26 10.90 18.21
C SER A 39 12.34 10.13 17.26
N SER A 40 12.80 9.79 16.06
CA SER A 40 12.04 8.97 15.11
C SER A 40 11.80 7.55 15.59
N HIS A 41 12.70 6.95 16.35
CA HIS A 41 12.45 5.64 16.95
C HIS A 41 11.37 5.70 18.04
N LEU A 42 11.39 6.74 18.85
CA LEU A 42 10.38 7.01 19.87
C LEU A 42 9.02 7.28 19.23
N LEU A 43 9.01 8.04 18.15
CA LEU A 43 7.80 8.43 17.44
C LEU A 43 7.19 7.23 16.70
N ALA A 44 8.01 6.38 16.08
CA ALA A 44 7.58 5.10 15.51
C ALA A 44 6.95 4.19 16.59
N ALA A 45 7.61 4.00 17.74
CA ALA A 45 7.07 3.18 18.83
C ALA A 45 5.79 3.76 19.44
N THR A 46 5.63 5.08 19.39
CA THR A 46 4.39 5.76 19.81
C THR A 46 3.27 5.49 18.81
N PHE A 47 3.56 5.55 17.51
CA PHE A 47 2.62 5.19 16.45
C PHE A 47 2.22 3.72 16.47
N GLU A 48 3.16 2.80 16.67
CA GLU A 48 2.87 1.36 16.83
C GLU A 48 1.85 1.09 17.94
N ARG A 49 1.89 1.88 19.01
CA ARG A 49 0.94 1.75 20.13
C ARG A 49 -0.42 2.39 19.85
N LEU A 50 -0.45 3.42 19.00
CA LEU A 50 -1.64 4.17 18.64
C LEU A 50 -2.39 3.61 17.44
N LEU A 51 -1.69 2.90 16.56
CA LEU A 51 -2.20 2.20 15.40
C LEU A 51 -1.95 0.70 15.58
N PRO A 52 -2.90 -0.03 16.18
CA PRO A 52 -2.79 -1.47 16.34
C PRO A 52 -2.50 -2.12 14.99
N GLN A 53 -1.60 -3.11 14.97
CA GLN A 53 -1.29 -3.84 13.75
C GLN A 53 -2.38 -4.87 13.46
N VAL A 54 -2.80 -4.96 12.20
CA VAL A 54 -3.48 -6.17 11.73
C VAL A 54 -2.41 -7.18 11.39
N THR A 55 -2.51 -8.41 11.91
CA THR A 55 -1.68 -9.52 11.47
C THR A 55 -2.33 -10.23 10.30
N ALA A 56 -1.52 -10.70 9.36
CA ALA A 56 -2.02 -11.53 8.26
C ALA A 56 -2.76 -12.75 8.83
N PRO A 57 -3.94 -13.12 8.29
CA PRO A 57 -4.59 -14.37 8.63
C PRO A 57 -3.63 -15.55 8.37
N PRO A 58 -3.67 -16.60 9.20
CA PRO A 58 -2.83 -17.77 8.97
C PRO A 58 -3.15 -18.39 7.59
N PRO A 59 -2.17 -18.99 6.90
CA PRO A 59 -2.36 -19.58 5.57
C PRO A 59 -3.43 -20.68 5.51
N THR A 60 -3.81 -21.24 6.66
CA THR A 60 -4.86 -22.26 6.80
C THR A 60 -6.28 -21.68 6.75
N SER A 61 -6.45 -20.35 6.66
CA SER A 61 -7.74 -19.66 6.67
C SER A 61 -8.55 -19.75 5.37
N GLY A 62 -8.15 -20.59 4.41
CA GLY A 62 -8.91 -20.88 3.19
C GLY A 62 -8.33 -20.20 1.95
N SER A 63 -9.17 -19.86 0.96
CA SER A 63 -8.71 -19.27 -0.30
C SER A 63 -8.08 -17.88 -0.10
N LEU A 64 -7.19 -17.48 -1.03
CA LEU A 64 -6.59 -16.14 -1.07
C LEU A 64 -7.65 -15.04 -0.94
N ARG A 65 -8.76 -15.18 -1.66
CA ARG A 65 -9.93 -14.30 -1.55
C ARG A 65 -10.42 -14.14 -0.12
N LYS A 66 -10.66 -15.25 0.59
CA LYS A 66 -11.14 -15.21 1.98
C LYS A 66 -10.12 -14.54 2.91
N GLN A 67 -8.84 -14.84 2.72
CA GLN A 67 -7.76 -14.25 3.50
C GLN A 67 -7.64 -12.73 3.28
N LEU A 68 -7.74 -12.26 2.03
CA LEU A 68 -7.72 -10.84 1.71
C LEU A 68 -8.96 -10.10 2.24
N ILE A 69 -10.16 -10.68 2.13
CA ILE A 69 -11.39 -10.09 2.70
C ILE A 69 -11.27 -9.96 4.21
N GLU A 70 -10.78 -11.00 4.89
CA GLU A 70 -10.57 -10.98 6.34
C GLU A 70 -9.55 -9.90 6.74
N LEU A 71 -8.41 -9.85 6.05
CA LEU A 71 -7.38 -8.85 6.31
C LEU A 71 -7.93 -7.43 6.13
N LEU A 72 -8.65 -7.18 5.03
CA LEU A 72 -9.19 -5.86 4.72
C LEU A 72 -10.33 -5.46 5.67
N SER A 73 -11.17 -6.41 6.08
CA SER A 73 -12.25 -6.17 7.06
C SER A 73 -11.68 -5.79 8.43
N ARG A 74 -10.65 -6.51 8.90
CA ARG A 74 -9.94 -6.15 10.14
C ARG A 74 -9.33 -4.75 10.05
N GLN A 75 -8.78 -4.41 8.88
CA GLN A 75 -8.24 -3.09 8.63
C GLN A 75 -9.34 -2.01 8.71
N ALA A 76 -10.49 -2.23 8.08
CA ALA A 76 -11.63 -1.32 8.15
C ALA A 76 -12.12 -1.10 9.59
N THR A 77 -12.24 -2.16 10.40
CA THR A 77 -12.57 -2.04 11.83
C THR A 77 -11.57 -1.17 12.59
N LEU A 78 -10.26 -1.34 12.34
CA LEU A 78 -9.26 -0.48 12.98
C LEU A 78 -9.36 0.98 12.54
N PHE A 79 -9.71 1.25 11.27
CA PHE A 79 -9.96 2.61 10.81
C PHE A 79 -11.17 3.24 11.52
N ASP A 80 -12.23 2.47 11.75
CA ASP A 80 -13.45 2.93 12.42
C ASP A 80 -13.24 3.15 13.93
N ASP A 81 -12.57 2.21 14.61
CA ASP A 81 -12.31 2.25 16.05
C ASP A 81 -11.22 3.26 16.43
N ALA A 82 -10.32 3.60 15.50
CA ALA A 82 -9.28 4.58 15.75
C ALA A 82 -9.90 5.99 15.91
N PRO A 83 -9.52 6.74 16.97
CA PRO A 83 -9.84 8.15 17.05
C PRO A 83 -9.33 8.87 15.80
N LEU A 84 -10.21 9.57 15.07
CA LEU A 84 -9.92 10.18 13.77
C LEU A 84 -8.63 11.02 13.78
N HIS A 85 -8.34 11.71 14.88
CA HIS A 85 -7.13 12.51 15.05
C HIS A 85 -5.85 11.65 14.99
N VAL A 86 -5.84 10.43 15.54
CA VAL A 86 -4.71 9.50 15.48
C VAL A 86 -4.47 9.02 14.05
N THR A 87 -5.54 8.68 13.32
CA THR A 87 -5.47 8.32 11.90
C THR A 87 -4.90 9.49 11.10
N THR A 88 -5.45 10.69 11.25
CA THR A 88 -4.95 11.89 10.56
C THR A 88 -3.49 12.19 10.90
N LEU A 89 -3.07 12.02 12.16
CA LEU A 89 -1.69 12.23 12.59
C LEU A 89 -0.72 11.20 11.99
N ALA A 90 -1.13 9.94 11.90
CA ALA A 90 -0.38 8.90 11.20
C ALA A 90 -0.20 9.23 9.73
N TRP A 91 -1.26 9.71 9.09
CA TRP A 91 -1.23 10.08 7.69
C TRP A 91 -0.45 11.38 7.41
N LEU A 92 -0.45 12.33 8.34
CA LEU A 92 0.43 13.51 8.29
C LEU A 92 1.91 13.13 8.49
N ALA A 93 2.21 12.19 9.40
CA ALA A 93 3.53 11.58 9.54
C ALA A 93 3.97 10.84 8.27
N LEU A 94 3.01 10.28 7.54
CA LEU A 94 3.19 9.64 6.24
C LEU A 94 3.18 10.62 5.06
N GLY A 95 2.88 11.90 5.27
CA GLY A 95 2.82 12.94 4.24
C GLY A 95 4.21 13.34 3.73
N PRO A 96 4.32 14.09 2.62
CA PRO A 96 5.59 14.67 2.20
C PRO A 96 6.11 15.59 3.31
N THR A 97 7.34 15.38 3.76
CA THR A 97 7.97 16.25 4.77
C THR A 97 8.14 17.64 4.15
N GLY A 98 7.47 18.64 4.71
CA GLY A 98 7.61 20.02 4.27
C GLY A 98 9.07 20.48 4.32
N THR A 99 9.42 21.46 3.49
CA THR A 99 10.79 21.94 3.24
C THR A 99 11.47 22.65 4.42
N ASN A 100 10.83 22.75 5.59
CA ASN A 100 11.22 23.67 6.65
C ASN A 100 11.79 23.01 7.93
N SER A 101 11.95 21.68 7.97
CA SER A 101 12.60 21.03 9.12
C SER A 101 14.11 20.90 8.95
N ASP A 102 14.86 20.94 10.05
CA ASP A 102 16.32 20.73 10.06
C ASP A 102 16.68 19.36 9.45
N THR A 103 17.91 19.23 8.95
CA THR A 103 18.39 18.04 8.22
C THR A 103 18.16 16.74 9.00
N ASP A 104 18.39 16.76 10.32
CA ASP A 104 18.23 15.60 11.20
C ASP A 104 16.75 15.20 11.38
N ASP A 105 15.87 16.20 11.48
CA ASP A 105 14.42 16.00 11.58
C ASP A 105 13.81 15.48 10.27
N ARG A 106 14.31 15.90 9.10
CA ARG A 106 13.89 15.34 7.80
C ARG A 106 14.23 13.85 7.68
N HIS A 107 15.44 13.45 8.10
CA HIS A 107 15.84 12.04 8.10
C HIS A 107 15.01 11.22 9.08
N ALA A 108 14.71 11.78 10.25
CA ALA A 108 13.84 11.16 11.24
C ALA A 108 12.41 10.95 10.71
N SER A 109 11.79 11.98 10.11
CA SER A 109 10.46 11.88 9.53
C SER A 109 10.41 10.93 8.34
N GLY A 110 11.45 10.88 7.51
CA GLY A 110 11.58 9.89 6.43
C GLY A 110 11.64 8.45 6.95
N ALA A 111 12.50 8.20 7.93
CA ALA A 111 12.64 6.87 8.54
C ALA A 111 11.36 6.42 9.26
N LEU A 112 10.64 7.35 9.90
CA LEU A 112 9.33 7.09 10.46
C LEU A 112 8.34 6.70 9.37
N ARG A 113 8.22 7.51 8.33
CA ARG A 113 7.29 7.28 7.22
C ARG A 113 7.51 5.89 6.63
N THR A 114 8.76 5.52 6.37
CA THR A 114 9.12 4.19 5.88
C THR A 114 8.64 3.10 6.84
N ARG A 115 8.90 3.20 8.14
CA ARG A 115 8.45 2.18 9.11
C ARG A 115 6.93 2.04 9.17
N VAL A 116 6.21 3.16 9.17
CA VAL A 116 4.75 3.12 9.22
C VAL A 116 4.22 2.46 7.94
N ILE A 117 4.76 2.81 6.75
CA ILE A 117 4.40 2.14 5.50
C ILE A 117 4.70 0.63 5.57
N ASP A 118 5.91 0.24 5.98
CA ASP A 118 6.34 -1.15 6.07
C ASP A 118 5.42 -1.95 7.00
N GLN A 119 5.00 -1.35 8.12
CA GLN A 119 4.10 -1.96 9.09
C GLN A 119 2.71 -2.23 8.50
N TYR A 120 2.15 -1.30 7.74
CA TYR A 120 0.86 -1.50 7.05
C TYR A 120 0.98 -2.48 5.87
N ARG A 121 2.16 -2.53 5.25
CA ARG A 121 2.43 -3.35 4.08
C ARG A 121 2.68 -4.82 4.42
N GLN A 122 3.38 -5.10 5.51
CA GLN A 122 3.78 -6.45 5.96
C GLN A 122 2.66 -7.52 5.88
N PRO A 123 1.42 -7.27 6.36
CA PRO A 123 0.36 -8.27 6.31
C PRO A 123 -0.11 -8.58 4.89
N PHE A 124 -0.12 -7.58 4.00
CA PHE A 124 -0.50 -7.76 2.61
C PHE A 124 0.61 -8.44 1.82
N ASP A 125 1.88 -8.08 2.06
CA ASP A 125 3.03 -8.76 1.45
C ASP A 125 3.00 -10.27 1.75
N ALA A 126 2.72 -10.65 3.00
CA ALA A 126 2.64 -12.05 3.38
C ALA A 126 1.59 -12.85 2.58
N LEU A 127 0.45 -12.23 2.23
CA LEU A 127 -0.60 -12.86 1.43
C LEU A 127 -0.30 -12.79 -0.08
N LEU A 128 0.03 -11.61 -0.58
CA LEU A 128 0.20 -11.32 -2.02
C LEU A 128 1.48 -11.95 -2.60
N GLN A 129 2.48 -12.26 -1.78
CA GLN A 129 3.70 -12.96 -2.20
C GLN A 129 3.66 -14.47 -1.93
N SER A 130 2.56 -14.97 -1.35
CA SER A 130 2.39 -16.39 -1.04
C SER A 130 2.42 -17.27 -2.30
N ALA A 131 2.71 -18.56 -2.12
CA ALA A 131 2.68 -19.51 -3.24
C ALA A 131 1.29 -19.59 -3.90
N GLN A 132 0.23 -19.38 -3.11
CA GLN A 132 -1.13 -19.34 -3.61
C GLN A 132 -1.38 -18.11 -4.48
N ALA A 133 -0.98 -16.92 -4.02
CA ALA A 133 -1.10 -15.70 -4.83
C ALA A 133 -0.32 -15.81 -6.15
N ARG A 134 0.90 -16.35 -6.12
CA ARG A 134 1.69 -16.59 -7.34
C ARG A 134 1.09 -17.61 -8.31
N ALA A 135 0.20 -18.50 -7.83
CA ALA A 135 -0.50 -19.46 -8.67
C ALA A 135 -1.81 -18.92 -9.27
N GLU A 136 -2.42 -17.94 -8.60
CA GLU A 136 -3.74 -17.39 -8.97
C GLU A 136 -3.66 -16.03 -9.67
N LEU A 137 -2.61 -15.22 -9.39
CA LEU A 137 -2.48 -13.84 -9.83
C LEU A 137 -1.36 -13.66 -10.88
N ASP A 138 -1.52 -12.66 -11.73
CA ASP A 138 -0.51 -12.21 -12.69
C ASP A 138 0.59 -11.39 -12.00
N ASP A 139 1.49 -10.79 -12.80
CA ASP A 139 2.49 -9.87 -12.27
C ASP A 139 1.85 -8.50 -12.02
N PHE A 140 2.05 -7.94 -10.83
CA PHE A 140 1.47 -6.67 -10.43
C PHE A 140 2.40 -5.89 -9.51
N ASP A 141 2.26 -4.57 -9.55
CA ASP A 141 2.93 -3.69 -8.60
C ASP A 141 2.25 -3.80 -7.24
N VAL A 142 2.98 -4.33 -6.25
CA VAL A 142 2.47 -4.52 -4.89
C VAL A 142 2.18 -3.17 -4.20
N GLU A 143 2.94 -2.12 -4.49
CA GLU A 143 2.65 -0.79 -3.95
C GLU A 143 1.32 -0.25 -4.47
N LEU A 144 1.07 -0.42 -5.77
CA LEU A 144 -0.21 -0.07 -6.37
C LEU A 144 -1.36 -0.93 -5.81
N ALA A 145 -1.14 -2.23 -5.63
CA ALA A 145 -2.12 -3.13 -5.02
C ALA A 145 -2.51 -2.67 -3.61
N LEU A 146 -1.55 -2.23 -2.80
CA LEU A 146 -1.80 -1.64 -1.48
C LEU A 146 -2.63 -0.35 -1.58
N CYS A 147 -2.31 0.53 -2.53
CA CYS A 147 -3.11 1.73 -2.77
C CYS A 147 -4.56 1.39 -3.17
N GLN A 148 -4.77 0.36 -3.97
CA GLN A 148 -6.11 -0.07 -4.41
C GLN A 148 -6.90 -0.74 -3.29
N LEU A 149 -6.26 -1.55 -2.45
CA LEU A 149 -6.91 -2.27 -1.36
C LEU A 149 -7.18 -1.37 -0.16
N VAL A 150 -6.17 -0.63 0.31
CA VAL A 150 -6.24 0.15 1.57
C VAL A 150 -6.68 1.60 1.33
N GLY A 151 -6.32 2.18 0.19
CA GLY A 151 -6.62 3.57 -0.14
C GLY A 151 -8.09 3.95 -0.02
N PRO A 152 -9.05 3.15 -0.50
CA PRO A 152 -10.48 3.44 -0.34
C PRO A 152 -10.91 3.54 1.13
N LEU A 153 -10.38 2.67 2.00
CA LEU A 153 -10.68 2.69 3.43
C LEU A 153 -10.20 3.99 4.08
N ALA A 154 -8.94 4.36 3.80
CA ALA A 154 -8.34 5.57 4.32
C ALA A 154 -9.07 6.82 3.81
N PHE A 155 -9.38 6.88 2.52
CA PHE A 155 -10.09 8.00 1.92
C PHE A 155 -11.49 8.20 2.51
N ALA A 156 -12.27 7.12 2.62
CA ALA A 156 -13.62 7.18 3.17
C ALA A 156 -13.61 7.65 4.63
N ARG A 157 -12.67 7.12 5.43
CA ARG A 157 -12.51 7.51 6.83
C ARG A 157 -12.11 8.98 6.99
N MET A 158 -11.14 9.46 6.21
CA MET A 158 -10.63 10.83 6.30
C MET A 158 -11.65 11.88 5.89
N THR A 159 -12.41 11.59 4.83
CA THR A 159 -13.41 12.52 4.29
C THR A 159 -14.73 12.45 5.04
N GLY A 160 -14.92 11.45 5.90
CA GLY A 160 -16.21 11.15 6.50
C GLY A 160 -17.27 10.78 5.45
N LEU A 161 -16.84 10.41 4.23
CA LEU A 161 -17.73 10.16 3.10
C LEU A 161 -18.69 9.00 3.41
N ARG A 162 -18.17 7.95 4.03
CA ARG A 162 -18.94 6.78 4.47
C ARG A 162 -18.10 5.87 5.38
N ASN A 163 -18.78 5.02 6.14
CA ASN A 163 -18.14 3.91 6.83
C ASN A 163 -17.97 2.73 5.86
N MET A 164 -16.87 1.99 6.01
CA MET A 164 -16.57 0.83 5.17
C MET A 164 -17.11 -0.44 5.82
N THR A 165 -18.03 -1.09 5.13
CA THR A 165 -18.66 -2.33 5.58
C THR A 165 -17.86 -3.56 5.12
N HIS A 166 -18.20 -4.73 5.64
CA HIS A 166 -17.66 -6.01 5.16
C HIS A 166 -17.98 -6.26 3.67
N ASP A 167 -19.15 -5.82 3.20
CA ASP A 167 -19.55 -5.95 1.80
C ASP A 167 -18.67 -5.07 0.90
N ASP A 168 -18.31 -3.87 1.36
CA ASP A 168 -17.36 -3.00 0.65
C ASP A 168 -15.98 -3.63 0.54
N CYS A 169 -15.49 -4.22 1.64
CA CYS A 169 -14.23 -4.95 1.65
C CYS A 169 -14.28 -6.14 0.68
N THR A 170 -15.40 -6.85 0.65
CA THR A 170 -15.62 -7.97 -0.27
C THR A 170 -15.56 -7.51 -1.72
N GLN A 171 -16.25 -6.42 -2.06
CA GLN A 171 -16.26 -5.88 -3.42
C GLN A 171 -14.87 -5.40 -3.86
N ILE A 172 -14.15 -4.65 -3.01
CA ILE A 172 -12.80 -4.16 -3.30
C ILE A 172 -11.85 -5.34 -3.60
N VAL A 173 -11.91 -6.40 -2.79
CA VAL A 173 -11.09 -7.60 -3.00
C VAL A 173 -11.49 -8.33 -4.27
N ASP A 174 -12.78 -8.47 -4.56
CA ASP A 174 -13.26 -9.13 -5.77
C ASP A 174 -12.82 -8.40 -7.03
N ASP A 175 -12.92 -7.08 -7.04
CA ASP A 175 -12.49 -6.24 -8.17
C ASP A 175 -10.97 -6.35 -8.39
N PHE A 176 -10.18 -6.30 -7.32
CA PHE A 176 -8.73 -6.51 -7.38
C PHE A 176 -8.37 -7.89 -7.95
N LEU A 177 -8.98 -8.95 -7.42
CA LEU A 177 -8.73 -10.31 -7.89
C LEU A 177 -9.21 -10.52 -9.33
N ALA A 178 -10.33 -9.93 -9.72
CA ALA A 178 -10.82 -10.01 -11.10
C ALA A 178 -9.86 -9.34 -12.09
N ALA A 179 -9.23 -8.23 -11.70
CA ALA A 179 -8.23 -7.53 -12.51
C ALA A 179 -6.92 -8.31 -12.67
N HIS A 180 -6.51 -9.05 -11.63
CA HIS A 180 -5.20 -9.72 -11.57
C HIS A 180 -5.23 -11.23 -11.75
N ARG A 181 -6.39 -11.86 -11.91
CA ARG A 181 -6.46 -13.31 -12.15
C ARG A 181 -5.67 -13.66 -13.39
N THR A 182 -4.74 -14.61 -13.25
CA THR A 182 -4.08 -15.22 -14.41
C THR A 182 -5.16 -15.81 -15.30
N ARG A 183 -5.36 -15.20 -16.47
CA ARG A 183 -6.08 -15.85 -17.56
C ARG A 183 -5.23 -17.05 -17.93
N GLY A 184 -5.61 -18.22 -17.42
CA GLY A 184 -4.91 -19.48 -17.68
C GLY A 184 -4.55 -19.51 -19.16
N SER A 185 -3.25 -19.59 -19.43
CA SER A 185 -2.61 -19.70 -20.74
C SER A 185 -3.60 -20.06 -21.84
N ASP A 186 -4.07 -19.04 -22.55
CA ASP A 186 -4.95 -19.19 -23.70
C ASP A 186 -4.17 -20.02 -24.75
N PRO A 187 -4.56 -21.26 -25.08
CA PRO A 187 -3.89 -22.03 -26.13
C PRO A 187 -4.41 -21.53 -27.49
N ALA A 188 -4.24 -20.24 -27.76
CA ALA A 188 -4.76 -19.57 -28.94
C ALA A 188 -3.74 -18.55 -29.47
N THR A 189 -2.55 -19.05 -29.80
CA THR A 189 -1.86 -18.55 -31.00
C THR A 189 -1.41 -19.76 -31.80
N GLY A 190 -2.40 -20.44 -32.36
CA GLY A 190 -2.20 -21.39 -33.43
C GLY A 190 -1.43 -20.70 -34.55
N SER A 191 -0.23 -21.22 -34.79
CA SER A 191 0.57 -20.99 -35.98
C SER A 191 -0.35 -21.10 -37.21
N LYS A 192 -0.68 -19.96 -37.83
CA LYS A 192 -1.38 -19.95 -39.11
C LYS A 192 -0.30 -19.98 -40.20
N PRO A 193 -0.35 -20.91 -41.17
CA PRO A 193 0.73 -21.11 -42.11
C PRO A 193 0.90 -19.89 -43.02
N ALA A 194 2.14 -19.52 -43.28
CA ALA A 194 2.53 -18.56 -44.30
C ALA A 194 1.90 -18.96 -45.64
N THR A 195 0.96 -18.16 -46.13
CA THR A 195 0.41 -18.31 -47.47
C THR A 195 1.43 -17.71 -48.44
N THR A 196 2.26 -18.57 -49.02
CA THR A 196 3.22 -18.24 -50.06
C THR A 196 2.47 -17.69 -51.27
N ARG A 197 2.59 -16.39 -51.52
CA ARG A 197 2.08 -15.72 -52.71
C ARG A 197 2.98 -16.08 -53.90
N PRO A 198 2.49 -16.65 -55.02
CA PRO A 198 3.33 -16.87 -56.18
C PRO A 198 3.62 -15.52 -56.85
N LYS A 199 4.92 -15.22 -57.07
CA LYS A 199 5.38 -14.17 -57.98
C LYS A 199 5.20 -14.68 -59.40
N THR A 200 4.22 -14.16 -60.12
CA THR A 200 4.11 -14.30 -61.58
C THR A 200 4.69 -13.05 -62.26
N ALA A 201 5.77 -13.25 -63.00
CA ALA A 201 6.19 -12.47 -64.17
C ALA A 201 6.74 -13.51 -65.17
N PRO A 202 6.54 -13.39 -66.50
CA PRO A 202 7.17 -12.30 -67.24
C PRO A 202 6.39 -11.69 -68.43
N SER A 203 6.78 -10.44 -68.74
CA SER A 203 6.95 -9.75 -70.03
C SER A 203 6.25 -10.21 -71.32
N ARG A 204 5.60 -9.28 -72.05
CA ARG A 204 6.13 -8.70 -73.32
C ARG A 204 5.28 -7.55 -73.93
N LYS A 205 6.02 -6.58 -74.50
CA LYS A 205 5.64 -5.45 -75.39
C LYS A 205 4.79 -5.83 -76.61
N VAL A 206 3.87 -4.94 -77.00
CA VAL A 206 3.58 -4.42 -78.37
C VAL A 206 2.87 -3.05 -78.17
N ALA A 207 3.47 -1.87 -78.38
CA ALA A 207 3.72 -1.10 -79.61
C ALA A 207 2.47 -0.54 -80.35
N SER A 208 2.54 0.75 -80.72
CA SER A 208 1.69 1.57 -81.63
C SER A 208 0.34 2.07 -81.08
N SER A 209 -0.18 3.29 -81.29
CA SER A 209 0.25 4.62 -81.77
C SER A 209 -0.95 5.59 -81.53
N PRO A 210 -0.85 6.93 -81.73
CA PRO A 210 -1.71 7.96 -81.11
C PRO A 210 -2.77 8.58 -82.05
N ALA A 211 -3.65 9.43 -81.47
CA ALA A 211 -4.38 10.60 -82.03
C ALA A 211 -5.72 10.74 -81.26
N THR A 212 -6.24 11.88 -80.81
CA THR A 212 -6.06 13.31 -81.13
C THR A 212 -6.31 14.12 -79.86
#